data_AF-A0A2G5F5E6-F1
#
_entry.id   AF-A0A2G5F5E6-F1
#
_cell.length_a   1.000
_cell.length_b   1.000
_cell.length_c   1.000
_cell.angle_alpha   90.00
_cell.angle_beta   90.00
_cell.angle_gamma   90.00
#
_symmetry.space_group_name_H-M   'P 1'
#
loop_
_entity.id
_entity.type
_entity.pdbx_description
1 polymer ?
#
loop_
_entity_poly.entity_id
_entity_poly.type
_entity_poly.pdbx_seq_one_letter_code
_entity_poly.pdbx_strand_id
1 'polypeptide(L)'
;MACFVLLGHSSLLKRMALLKRTKDRGDLRIRDNVDDLGIELAEYIAELSEASVKERGVFAIALSGGSLITLLGKLCEAPYKKTVDWAKWYIYWADERVVGKTHSDSNYKLTKDVLLSKMPVIPSHIHSINDSLSAEDAASDYEFDLRQLVKARTVAVSEVNDCPKFDLILLNMGSDGHVASLFPNHMALDEKDDWVTFITDSPEPPPERITFTFPVINSASNVAVLVTGAAKGEALHLAVDDVEPESPLIPGRMVHPTYGKLVWFVDTAAASKLEGFDFLLSDQPFA
;
A
#
# COMPACT_ATOMS: atom_id res chain seq x y z
N MET A 1 -20.60 -7.10 18.51
CA MET A 1 -21.44 -5.88 18.62
C MET A 1 -20.75 -4.81 17.79
N ALA A 2 -21.06 -4.73 16.50
CA ALA A 2 -20.44 -3.77 15.58
C ALA A 2 -20.97 -2.37 15.88
N CYS A 3 -20.07 -1.42 16.13
CA CYS A 3 -20.43 -0.03 16.39
C CYS A 3 -20.36 0.74 15.06
N PHE A 4 -21.50 1.04 14.46
CA PHE A 4 -21.57 1.86 13.26
C PHE A 4 -21.40 3.34 13.63
N VAL A 5 -20.40 4.01 13.07
CA VAL A 5 -20.24 5.46 13.18
C VAL A 5 -20.64 6.08 11.85
N LEU A 6 -21.83 6.68 11.79
CA LEU A 6 -22.23 7.56 10.71
C LEU A 6 -21.57 8.93 10.94
N LEU A 7 -20.45 9.20 10.26
CA LEU A 7 -19.86 10.54 10.24
C LEU A 7 -20.62 11.40 9.22
N GLY A 8 -21.25 12.47 9.69
CA GLY A 8 -21.84 13.50 8.85
C GLY A 8 -21.18 14.85 9.13
N HIS A 9 -20.67 15.52 8.09
CA HIS A 9 -21.01 16.89 7.68
C HIS A 9 -20.11 17.36 6.51
N SER A 10 -20.53 17.06 5.28
CA SER A 10 -20.23 17.85 4.07
C SER A 10 -21.14 17.36 2.94
N SER A 11 -21.96 18.25 2.39
CA SER A 11 -22.99 17.92 1.40
C SER A 11 -22.39 17.88 -0.02
N LEU A 12 -22.01 16.70 -0.49
CA LEU A 12 -21.97 16.26 -1.91
C LEU A 12 -21.12 14.97 -2.01
N LEU A 13 -21.71 13.84 -1.62
CA LEU A 13 -21.43 12.44 -2.02
C LEU A 13 -21.91 11.52 -0.88
N LYS A 14 -23.22 11.25 -0.81
CA LYS A 14 -23.69 10.02 -0.17
C LYS A 14 -23.60 8.92 -1.22
N ARG A 15 -22.39 8.41 -1.48
CA ARG A 15 -22.18 7.10 -2.13
C ARG A 15 -21.70 6.15 -1.05
N MET A 16 -22.27 4.94 -1.05
CA MET A 16 -22.24 4.00 0.07
C MET A 16 -20.81 3.70 0.51
N ALA A 17 -20.46 4.21 1.69
CA ALA A 17 -19.20 3.96 2.35
C ALA A 17 -19.48 3.03 3.52
N LEU A 18 -18.98 1.80 3.45
CA LEU A 18 -19.12 0.85 4.53
C LEU A 18 -17.77 0.70 5.24
N LEU A 19 -17.76 1.10 6.51
CA LEU A 19 -16.60 0.97 7.38
C LEU A 19 -16.83 -0.20 8.35
N LYS A 20 -16.05 -1.27 8.22
CA LYS A 20 -15.99 -2.37 9.20
C LYS A 20 -14.65 -2.25 9.92
N ARG A 21 -14.68 -2.06 11.24
CA ARG A 21 -13.46 -2.18 12.06
C ARG A 21 -13.28 -3.65 12.39
N THR A 22 -12.22 -4.27 11.89
CA THR A 22 -11.89 -5.65 12.26
C THR A 22 -10.97 -5.62 13.46
N LYS A 23 -11.28 -6.46 14.46
CA LYS A 23 -10.50 -6.50 15.70
C LYS A 23 -9.07 -6.91 15.32
N ASP A 24 -8.11 -6.03 15.60
CA ASP A 24 -6.67 -6.24 15.35
C ASP A 24 -6.25 -6.45 13.88
N ARG A 25 -7.13 -6.18 12.91
CA ARG A 25 -6.90 -6.38 11.46
C ARG A 25 -7.10 -5.12 10.60
N GLY A 26 -7.19 -3.96 11.23
CA GLY A 26 -7.26 -2.65 10.55
C GLY A 26 -8.68 -2.17 10.23
N ASP A 27 -8.76 -1.03 9.56
CA ASP A 27 -10.02 -0.44 9.11
C ASP A 27 -10.32 -0.89 7.69
N LEU A 28 -11.50 -1.46 7.45
CA LEU A 28 -11.95 -1.89 6.14
C LEU A 28 -12.87 -0.85 5.50
N ARG A 29 -12.50 -0.35 4.32
CA ARG A 29 -13.24 0.63 3.51
C ARG A 29 -13.70 -0.03 2.21
N ILE A 30 -15.01 -0.28 2.10
CA ILE A 30 -15.61 -0.91 0.91
C ILE A 30 -16.29 0.16 0.04
N ARG A 31 -16.12 0.05 -1.29
CA ARG A 31 -16.82 0.85 -2.30
C ARG A 31 -17.39 0.00 -3.43
N ASP A 32 -18.45 0.49 -4.07
CA ASP A 32 -19.16 -0.26 -5.12
C ASP A 32 -18.35 -0.43 -6.40
N ASN A 33 -17.46 0.53 -6.69
CA ASN A 33 -16.66 0.52 -7.90
C ASN A 33 -15.28 1.13 -7.67
N VAL A 34 -14.39 0.82 -8.60
CA VAL A 34 -12.97 1.18 -8.58
C VAL A 34 -12.76 2.71 -8.67
N ASP A 35 -13.69 3.47 -9.28
CA ASP A 35 -13.56 4.92 -9.40
C ASP A 35 -13.80 5.62 -8.05
N ASP A 36 -14.89 5.27 -7.35
CA ASP A 36 -15.17 5.78 -6.02
C ASP A 36 -14.07 5.38 -5.02
N LEU A 37 -13.51 4.16 -5.18
CA LEU A 37 -12.37 3.70 -4.39
C LEU A 37 -11.11 4.55 -4.65
N GLY A 38 -10.85 4.91 -5.91
CA GLY A 38 -9.75 5.79 -6.27
C GLY A 38 -9.90 7.21 -5.70
N ILE A 39 -11.14 7.74 -5.66
CA ILE A 39 -11.43 9.05 -5.05
C ILE A 39 -11.13 9.02 -3.54
N GLU A 40 -11.62 8.00 -2.83
CA GLU A 40 -11.38 7.86 -1.39
C GLU A 40 -9.89 7.61 -1.08
N LEU A 41 -9.20 6.81 -1.90
CA LEU A 41 -7.77 6.58 -1.74
C LEU A 41 -6.98 7.90 -1.93
N ALA A 42 -7.33 8.71 -2.92
CA ALA A 42 -6.68 10.01 -3.14
C ALA A 42 -6.93 10.98 -1.98
N GLU A 43 -8.15 11.02 -1.45
CA GLU A 43 -8.48 11.81 -0.25
C GLU A 43 -7.61 11.39 0.95
N TYR A 44 -7.57 10.08 1.23
CA TYR A 44 -6.78 9.52 2.32
C TYR A 44 -5.29 9.84 2.18
N ILE A 45 -4.71 9.70 0.99
CA ILE A 45 -3.29 10.02 0.75
C ILE A 45 -3.04 11.52 0.93
N ALA A 46 -3.94 12.37 0.45
CA ALA A 46 -3.80 13.82 0.57
C ALA A 46 -3.85 14.28 2.05
N GLU A 47 -4.76 13.72 2.85
CA GLU A 47 -4.85 13.98 4.29
C GLU A 47 -3.58 13.55 5.03
N LEU A 48 -3.08 12.34 4.74
CA LEU A 48 -1.83 11.85 5.34
C LEU A 48 -0.64 12.70 4.91
N SER A 49 -0.59 13.12 3.66
CA SER A 49 0.44 14.01 3.14
C SER A 49 0.44 15.34 3.88
N GLU A 50 -0.72 16.00 4.00
CA GLU A 50 -0.85 17.26 4.73
C GLU A 50 -0.41 17.12 6.20
N ALA A 51 -0.87 16.07 6.88
CA ALA A 51 -0.51 15.82 8.27
C ALA A 51 1.00 15.60 8.45
N SER A 52 1.60 14.77 7.60
CA SER A 52 3.03 14.44 7.65
C SER A 52 3.91 15.65 7.34
N VAL A 53 3.52 16.45 6.34
CA VAL A 53 4.22 17.69 5.98
C VAL A 53 4.13 18.71 7.12
N LYS A 54 2.97 18.83 7.77
CA LYS A 54 2.80 19.74 8.91
C LYS A 54 3.64 19.34 10.12
N GLU A 55 3.77 18.04 10.38
CA GLU A 55 4.51 17.52 11.53
C GLU A 55 6.03 17.49 11.29
N ARG A 56 6.46 16.99 10.13
CA ARG A 56 7.87 16.64 9.85
C ARG A 56 8.48 17.41 8.68
N GLY A 57 7.68 18.17 7.95
CA GLY A 57 8.13 18.95 6.78
C GLY A 57 8.30 18.15 5.50
N VAL A 58 8.01 16.84 5.52
CA VAL A 58 8.13 15.89 4.40
C VAL A 58 7.02 14.85 4.45
N PHE A 59 6.72 14.21 3.32
CA PHE A 59 5.84 13.05 3.23
C PHE A 59 6.57 11.93 2.48
N ALA A 60 6.93 10.87 3.19
CA ALA A 60 7.65 9.70 2.66
C ALA A 60 6.67 8.56 2.38
N ILE A 61 6.46 8.25 1.10
CA ILE A 61 5.51 7.25 0.61
C ILE A 61 6.22 6.15 -0.19
N ALA A 62 5.94 4.89 0.14
CA ALA A 62 6.40 3.73 -0.63
C ALA A 62 5.24 3.09 -1.40
N LEU A 63 5.49 2.71 -2.65
CA LEU A 63 4.47 2.23 -3.59
C LEU A 63 4.75 0.80 -4.05
N SER A 64 3.70 -0.03 -4.10
CA SER A 64 3.67 -1.25 -4.91
C SER A 64 3.06 -0.99 -6.29
N GLY A 65 3.27 -1.95 -7.19
CA GLY A 65 2.77 -1.90 -8.56
C GLY A 65 1.28 -2.21 -8.78
N GLY A 66 0.96 -2.49 -10.04
CA GLY A 66 -0.35 -2.97 -10.47
C GLY A 66 -1.44 -1.90 -10.48
N SER A 67 -2.69 -2.32 -10.27
CA SER A 67 -3.88 -1.46 -10.33
C SER A 67 -3.85 -0.28 -9.36
N LEU A 68 -3.10 -0.40 -8.27
CA LEU A 68 -2.87 0.67 -7.29
C LEU A 68 -2.36 1.94 -7.95
N ILE A 69 -1.37 1.84 -8.83
CA ILE A 69 -0.75 3.01 -9.46
C ILE A 69 -1.75 3.75 -10.34
N THR A 70 -2.62 3.02 -11.04
CA THR A 70 -3.69 3.63 -11.86
C THR A 70 -4.62 4.51 -11.01
N LEU A 71 -4.95 4.09 -9.79
CA LEU A 71 -5.80 4.87 -8.89
C LEU A 71 -5.13 6.15 -8.37
N LEU A 72 -3.80 6.17 -8.26
CA LEU A 72 -3.05 7.39 -7.94
C LEU A 72 -3.24 8.49 -8.99
N GLY A 73 -3.71 8.16 -10.19
CA GLY A 73 -4.13 9.13 -11.19
C GLY A 73 -5.16 10.14 -10.67
N LYS A 74 -5.99 9.76 -9.68
CA LYS A 74 -6.95 10.67 -9.03
C LYS A 74 -6.29 11.83 -8.29
N LEU A 75 -5.06 11.66 -7.79
CA LEU A 75 -4.30 12.77 -7.20
C LEU A 75 -3.87 13.82 -8.23
N CYS A 76 -3.91 13.49 -9.53
CA CYS A 76 -3.63 14.45 -10.60
C CYS A 76 -4.82 15.35 -10.94
N GLU A 77 -5.98 15.10 -10.35
CA GLU A 77 -7.23 15.84 -10.57
C GLU A 77 -7.44 16.92 -9.49
N ALA A 78 -8.45 17.77 -9.65
CA ALA A 78 -8.83 18.72 -8.61
C ALA A 78 -9.53 17.99 -7.44
N PRO A 79 -9.34 18.43 -6.17
CA PRO A 79 -8.53 19.58 -5.76
C PRO A 79 -7.03 19.27 -5.60
N TYR A 80 -6.66 17.99 -5.51
CA TYR A 80 -5.34 17.49 -5.10
C TYR A 80 -4.17 18.05 -5.91
N LYS A 81 -4.36 18.23 -7.22
CA LYS A 81 -3.37 18.86 -8.10
C LYS A 81 -2.85 20.21 -7.57
N LYS A 82 -3.68 20.96 -6.84
CA LYS A 82 -3.35 22.29 -6.30
C LYS A 82 -3.13 22.30 -4.78
N THR A 83 -3.73 21.37 -4.06
CA THR A 83 -3.71 21.38 -2.59
C THR A 83 -2.60 20.53 -1.99
N VAL A 84 -2.12 19.50 -2.71
CA VAL A 84 -1.00 18.66 -2.27
C VAL A 84 0.32 19.40 -2.50
N ASP A 85 1.17 19.46 -1.48
CA ASP A 85 2.52 20.03 -1.57
C ASP A 85 3.52 19.00 -2.13
N TRP A 86 3.48 18.80 -3.44
CA TRP A 86 4.31 17.83 -4.17
C TRP A 86 5.82 18.03 -3.99
N ALA A 87 6.26 19.23 -3.62
CA ALA A 87 7.68 19.50 -3.34
C ALA A 87 8.16 18.81 -2.05
N LYS A 88 7.24 18.35 -1.19
CA LYS A 88 7.54 17.67 0.07
C LYS A 88 7.42 16.14 -0.02
N TRP A 89 7.00 15.63 -1.17
CA TRP A 89 6.87 14.19 -1.39
C TRP A 89 8.23 13.56 -1.65
N TYR A 90 8.49 12.46 -0.95
CA TYR A 90 9.58 11.53 -1.22
C TYR A 90 8.96 10.17 -1.56
N ILE A 91 9.26 9.67 -2.76
CA ILE A 91 8.60 8.50 -3.34
C ILE A 91 9.59 7.36 -3.44
N TYR A 92 9.16 6.21 -2.94
CA TYR A 92 9.90 4.95 -2.86
C TYR A 92 9.06 3.83 -3.45
N TRP A 93 9.66 2.66 -3.63
CA TRP A 93 8.96 1.45 -4.05
C TRP A 93 9.08 0.37 -2.99
N ALA A 94 7.95 -0.16 -2.56
CA ALA A 94 7.90 -1.29 -1.62
C ALA A 94 8.33 -2.59 -2.31
N ASP A 95 8.15 -2.68 -3.63
CA ASP A 95 8.70 -3.71 -4.48
C ASP A 95 8.93 -3.17 -5.89
N GLU A 96 9.89 -3.78 -6.59
CA GLU A 96 10.12 -3.48 -8.00
C GLU A 96 10.66 -4.72 -8.71
N ARG A 97 10.32 -4.82 -9.99
CA ARG A 97 10.82 -5.82 -10.92
C ARG A 97 12.20 -5.37 -11.37
N VAL A 98 13.18 -6.26 -11.34
CA VAL A 98 14.57 -5.94 -11.75
C VAL A 98 14.65 -5.95 -13.27
N VAL A 99 14.07 -4.92 -13.86
CA VAL A 99 14.00 -4.66 -15.29
C VAL A 99 14.27 -3.18 -15.52
N GLY A 100 14.64 -2.82 -16.76
CA GLY A 100 14.92 -1.43 -17.10
C GLY A 100 13.76 -0.48 -16.74
N LYS A 101 14.06 0.74 -16.32
CA LYS A 101 13.08 1.79 -15.92
C LYS A 101 12.11 2.22 -17.03
N THR A 102 12.33 1.79 -18.27
CA THR A 102 11.42 2.01 -19.41
C THR A 102 10.71 0.73 -19.85
N HIS A 103 10.94 -0.40 -19.17
CA HIS A 103 10.27 -1.67 -19.41
C HIS A 103 8.81 -1.63 -18.95
N SER A 104 7.92 -2.36 -19.64
CA SER A 104 6.48 -2.38 -19.33
C SER A 104 6.17 -2.84 -17.90
N ASP A 105 7.01 -3.71 -17.35
CA ASP A 105 6.78 -4.35 -16.06
C ASP A 105 7.35 -3.56 -14.87
N SER A 106 8.03 -2.44 -15.13
CA SER A 106 8.58 -1.57 -14.08
C SER A 106 7.47 -0.76 -13.40
N ASN A 107 7.38 -0.92 -12.08
CA ASN A 107 6.52 -0.11 -11.21
C ASN A 107 6.91 1.38 -11.28
N TYR A 108 8.20 1.71 -11.39
CA TYR A 108 8.69 3.06 -11.64
C TYR A 108 8.12 3.64 -12.93
N LYS A 109 8.20 2.90 -14.05
CA LYS A 109 7.66 3.37 -15.32
C LYS A 109 6.16 3.64 -15.21
N LEU A 110 5.41 2.70 -14.64
CA LEU A 110 3.96 2.84 -14.48
C LEU A 110 3.62 4.09 -13.65
N THR A 111 4.35 4.31 -12.55
CA THR A 111 4.17 5.48 -11.67
C THR A 111 4.55 6.77 -12.39
N LYS A 112 5.60 6.74 -13.22
CA LYS A 112 6.01 7.89 -14.02
C LYS A 112 4.93 8.31 -15.02
N ASP A 113 4.35 7.34 -15.72
CA ASP A 113 3.33 7.59 -16.74
C ASP A 113 2.02 8.08 -16.11
N VAL A 114 1.65 7.56 -14.94
CA VAL A 114 0.39 7.91 -14.27
C VAL A 114 0.49 9.19 -13.46
N LEU A 115 1.57 9.39 -12.70
CA LEU A 115 1.70 10.42 -11.66
C LEU A 115 2.89 11.37 -11.90
N LEU A 116 4.12 10.85 -11.98
CA LEU A 116 5.34 11.69 -11.89
C LEU A 116 5.53 12.62 -13.09
N SER A 117 5.01 12.24 -14.26
CA SER A 117 5.02 13.10 -15.46
C SER A 117 3.99 14.23 -15.41
N LYS A 118 3.04 14.19 -14.48
CA LYS A 118 1.92 15.13 -14.39
C LYS A 118 2.01 16.05 -13.19
N MET A 119 2.64 15.60 -12.10
CA MET A 119 2.75 16.34 -10.84
C MET A 119 4.18 16.84 -10.61
N PRO A 120 4.37 18.02 -9.97
CA PRO A 120 5.68 18.65 -9.81
C PRO A 120 6.47 18.07 -8.62
N VAL A 121 6.63 16.74 -8.56
CA VAL A 121 7.50 16.08 -7.58
C VAL A 121 8.96 16.38 -7.94
N ILE A 122 9.78 16.72 -6.94
CA ILE A 122 11.19 17.03 -7.16
C ILE A 122 11.93 15.74 -7.58
N PRO A 123 12.67 15.73 -8.71
CA PRO A 123 13.33 14.52 -9.20
C PRO A 123 14.28 13.84 -8.20
N SER A 124 14.99 14.62 -7.38
CA SER A 124 15.88 14.09 -6.35
C SER A 124 15.16 13.46 -5.15
N HIS A 125 13.84 13.57 -5.06
CA HIS A 125 13.02 12.92 -4.04
C HIS A 125 12.42 11.59 -4.52
N ILE A 126 12.74 11.16 -5.75
CA ILE A 126 12.23 9.93 -6.35
C ILE A 126 13.34 8.87 -6.25
N HIS A 127 13.16 7.91 -5.34
CA HIS A 127 14.15 6.90 -5.01
C HIS A 127 13.70 5.53 -5.54
N SER A 128 14.15 5.22 -6.76
CA SER A 128 13.93 3.92 -7.42
C SER A 128 15.22 3.11 -7.44
N ILE A 129 15.06 1.80 -7.58
CA ILE A 129 16.16 0.82 -7.69
C ILE A 129 17.17 1.17 -8.78
N ASN A 130 18.38 0.65 -8.64
CA ASN A 130 19.36 0.58 -9.73
C ASN A 130 19.08 -0.64 -10.60
N ASP A 131 18.45 -0.40 -11.76
CA ASP A 131 17.97 -1.40 -12.72
C ASP A 131 19.09 -1.98 -13.61
N SER A 132 20.34 -1.61 -13.38
CA SER A 132 21.52 -2.15 -14.06
C SER A 132 22.24 -3.26 -13.29
N LEU A 133 21.82 -3.50 -12.04
CA LEU A 133 22.41 -4.47 -11.13
C LEU A 133 21.64 -5.80 -11.13
N SER A 134 22.24 -6.85 -10.57
CA SER A 134 21.54 -8.08 -10.23
C SER A 134 20.47 -7.81 -9.17
N ALA A 135 19.50 -8.71 -8.99
CA ALA A 135 18.48 -8.53 -7.96
C ALA A 135 19.05 -8.38 -6.53
N GLU A 136 20.09 -9.17 -6.21
CA GLU A 136 20.80 -9.13 -4.93
C GLU A 136 21.52 -7.80 -4.72
N ASP A 137 22.30 -7.37 -5.73
CA ASP A 137 23.05 -6.12 -5.67
C ASP A 137 22.10 -4.91 -5.67
N ALA A 138 20.99 -4.96 -6.41
CA ALA A 138 19.97 -3.92 -6.43
C ALA A 138 19.26 -3.79 -5.07
N ALA A 139 18.95 -4.90 -4.39
CA ALA A 139 18.39 -4.86 -3.05
C ALA A 139 19.37 -4.24 -2.04
N SER A 140 20.64 -4.66 -2.10
CA SER A 140 21.71 -4.14 -1.23
C SER A 140 21.95 -2.64 -1.45
N ASP A 141 21.99 -2.20 -2.72
CA ASP A 141 22.12 -0.79 -3.11
C ASP A 141 20.93 0.05 -2.64
N TYR A 142 19.71 -0.47 -2.82
CA TYR A 142 18.50 0.23 -2.40
C TYR A 142 18.40 0.35 -0.88
N GLU A 143 18.76 -0.70 -0.14
CA GLU A 143 18.85 -0.65 1.31
C GLU A 143 19.90 0.36 1.78
N PHE A 144 21.08 0.37 1.16
CA PHE A 144 22.13 1.32 1.50
C PHE A 144 21.63 2.77 1.36
N ASP A 145 20.96 3.09 0.27
CA ASP A 145 20.35 4.40 0.02
C ASP A 145 19.30 4.75 1.08
N LEU A 146 18.41 3.82 1.43
CA LEU A 146 17.42 4.01 2.49
C LEU A 146 18.08 4.29 3.84
N ARG A 147 19.16 3.58 4.17
CA ARG A 147 19.94 3.83 5.40
C ARG A 147 20.55 5.22 5.41
N GLN A 148 21.00 5.75 4.27
CA GLN A 148 21.46 7.14 4.19
C GLN A 148 20.32 8.15 4.39
N LEU A 149 19.14 7.87 3.84
CA LEU A 149 17.97 8.74 3.97
C LEU A 149 17.39 8.76 5.39
N VAL A 150 17.46 7.64 6.11
CA VAL A 150 17.16 7.57 7.55
C VAL A 150 18.19 8.38 8.35
N LYS A 151 19.49 8.24 8.07
CA LYS A 151 20.54 9.05 8.73
C LYS A 151 20.36 10.55 8.48
N ALA A 152 19.95 10.93 7.27
CA ALA A 152 19.64 12.30 6.89
C ALA A 152 18.30 12.81 7.47
N ARG A 153 17.53 11.94 8.15
CA ARG A 153 16.20 12.21 8.72
C ARG A 153 15.12 12.58 7.69
N THR A 154 15.34 12.20 6.43
CA THR A 154 14.31 12.30 5.38
C THR A 154 13.23 11.25 5.60
N VAL A 155 13.64 10.04 5.94
CA VAL A 155 12.75 8.95 6.38
C VAL A 155 12.88 8.83 7.89
N ALA A 156 11.76 8.70 8.61
CA ALA A 156 11.83 8.49 10.06
C ALA A 156 12.37 7.10 10.38
N VAL A 157 12.74 6.89 11.65
CA VAL A 157 13.14 5.58 12.16
C VAL A 157 12.07 5.08 13.13
N SER A 158 11.78 3.78 13.06
CA SER A 158 10.94 3.09 14.03
C SER A 158 11.68 2.94 15.36
N GLU A 159 11.06 3.34 16.46
CA GLU A 159 11.64 3.22 17.81
C GLU A 159 11.72 1.77 18.31
N VAL A 160 11.19 0.81 17.54
CA VAL A 160 10.99 -0.59 17.96
C VAL A 160 12.09 -1.50 17.43
N ASN A 161 12.48 -1.28 16.18
CA ASN A 161 13.32 -2.21 15.40
C ASN A 161 14.27 -1.48 14.43
N ASP A 162 14.47 -0.17 14.61
CA ASP A 162 15.34 0.69 13.81
C ASP A 162 15.05 0.72 12.29
N CYS A 163 13.96 0.10 11.84
CA CYS A 163 13.55 0.10 10.44
C CYS A 163 13.11 1.50 9.98
N PRO A 164 13.21 1.81 8.67
CA PRO A 164 12.65 3.02 8.11
C PRO A 164 11.13 3.06 8.37
N LYS A 165 10.69 4.16 8.95
CA LYS A 165 9.28 4.45 9.23
C LYS A 165 8.75 5.41 8.16
N PHE A 166 8.13 4.84 7.14
CA PHE A 166 7.41 5.59 6.11
C PHE A 166 6.10 6.18 6.67
N ASP A 167 5.67 7.32 6.13
CA ASP A 167 4.34 7.87 6.48
C ASP A 167 3.23 6.98 5.94
N LEU A 168 3.44 6.44 4.74
CA LEU A 168 2.51 5.57 4.07
C LEU A 168 3.23 4.54 3.22
N ILE A 169 2.87 3.26 3.39
CA ILE A 169 3.19 2.21 2.43
C ILE A 169 1.88 1.80 1.76
N LEU A 170 1.82 1.93 0.45
CA LEU A 170 0.69 1.50 -0.37
C LEU A 170 1.01 0.15 -1.01
N LEU A 171 0.22 -0.86 -0.66
CA LEU A 171 0.36 -2.23 -1.13
C LEU A 171 -0.83 -2.60 -2.03
N ASN A 172 -0.57 -3.45 -3.01
CA ASN A 172 -1.61 -4.21 -3.70
C ASN A 172 -1.54 -5.65 -3.20
N MET A 173 -2.67 -6.33 -3.11
CA MET A 173 -2.69 -7.76 -2.76
C MET A 173 -3.03 -8.63 -3.96
N GLY A 174 -2.29 -9.72 -4.16
CA GLY A 174 -2.56 -10.74 -5.17
C GLY A 174 -3.76 -11.63 -4.83
N SER A 175 -4.21 -12.45 -5.79
CA SER A 175 -5.27 -13.45 -5.56
C SER A 175 -4.83 -14.62 -4.67
N ASP A 176 -3.53 -14.82 -4.54
CA ASP A 176 -2.88 -15.76 -3.62
C ASP A 176 -2.55 -15.12 -2.25
N GLY A 177 -2.88 -13.84 -2.07
CA GLY A 177 -2.60 -13.09 -0.85
C GLY A 177 -1.18 -12.53 -0.76
N HIS A 178 -0.36 -12.59 -1.81
CA HIS A 178 0.94 -11.91 -1.81
C HIS A 178 0.77 -10.40 -1.68
N VAL A 179 1.75 -9.73 -1.06
CA VAL A 179 1.88 -8.27 -1.01
C VAL A 179 3.32 -7.91 -1.36
N ALA A 180 3.54 -6.76 -2.00
CA ALA A 180 4.87 -6.43 -2.53
C ALA A 180 5.38 -7.60 -3.40
N SER A 181 6.61 -8.08 -3.20
CA SER A 181 7.05 -9.37 -3.77
C SER A 181 7.23 -10.46 -2.71
N LEU A 182 6.39 -10.44 -1.67
CA LEU A 182 6.35 -11.45 -0.61
C LEU A 182 5.24 -12.47 -0.94
N PHE A 183 5.63 -13.61 -1.50
CA PHE A 183 4.71 -14.66 -1.96
C PHE A 183 4.48 -15.76 -0.92
N PRO A 184 3.31 -16.44 -0.93
CA PRO A 184 3.05 -17.56 -0.04
C PRO A 184 4.11 -18.66 -0.13
N ASN A 185 4.51 -19.21 1.02
CA ASN A 185 5.51 -20.28 1.14
C ASN A 185 6.91 -19.93 0.58
N HIS A 186 7.22 -18.65 0.36
CA HIS A 186 8.52 -18.20 -0.11
C HIS A 186 9.45 -17.87 1.06
N MET A 187 10.75 -18.16 0.95
CA MET A 187 11.73 -17.92 2.02
C MET A 187 11.87 -16.43 2.40
N ALA A 188 11.56 -15.52 1.48
CA ALA A 188 11.56 -14.07 1.74
C ALA A 188 10.56 -13.64 2.84
N LEU A 189 9.55 -14.47 3.17
CA LEU A 189 8.65 -14.21 4.30
C LEU A 189 9.37 -14.30 5.66
N ASP A 190 10.43 -15.09 5.72
CA ASP A 190 11.21 -15.34 6.92
C ASP A 190 12.31 -14.29 7.15
N GLU A 191 12.54 -13.39 6.19
CA GLU A 191 13.52 -12.31 6.34
C GLU A 191 13.11 -11.35 7.47
N LYS A 192 14.05 -11.06 8.38
CA LYS A 192 13.85 -10.22 9.58
C LYS A 192 14.94 -9.19 9.80
N ASP A 193 16.13 -9.40 9.24
CA ASP A 193 17.32 -8.61 9.53
C ASP A 193 17.49 -7.49 8.50
N ASP A 194 17.30 -7.83 7.22
CA ASP A 194 17.41 -6.87 6.12
C ASP A 194 16.14 -6.03 5.97
N TRP A 195 16.31 -4.78 5.55
CA TRP A 195 15.20 -3.87 5.23
C TRP A 195 14.62 -4.17 3.85
N VAL A 196 15.51 -4.53 2.92
CA VAL A 196 15.18 -4.87 1.54
C VAL A 196 15.80 -6.22 1.22
N THR A 197 14.99 -7.12 0.68
CA THR A 197 15.47 -8.42 0.19
C THR A 197 15.14 -8.57 -1.30
N PHE A 198 15.62 -9.65 -1.89
CA PHE A 198 15.41 -9.97 -3.30
C PHE A 198 14.89 -11.39 -3.47
N ILE A 199 14.24 -11.63 -4.61
CA ILE A 199 13.84 -12.95 -5.06
C ILE A 199 14.21 -13.11 -6.53
N THR A 200 14.51 -14.34 -6.95
CA THR A 200 14.89 -14.66 -8.33
C THR A 200 13.96 -15.67 -8.99
N ASP A 201 12.90 -16.05 -8.29
CA ASP A 201 12.00 -17.16 -8.58
C ASP A 201 10.54 -16.78 -8.28
N SER A 202 10.19 -15.49 -8.47
CA SER A 202 8.80 -15.04 -8.38
C SER A 202 7.88 -15.95 -9.22
N PRO A 203 6.77 -16.45 -8.65
CA PRO A 203 5.82 -17.29 -9.38
C PRO A 203 5.11 -16.51 -10.50
N GLU A 204 5.16 -15.19 -10.45
CA GLU A 204 4.67 -14.29 -11.49
C GLU A 204 5.84 -13.63 -12.25
N PRO A 205 5.81 -13.57 -13.59
CA PRO A 205 6.85 -12.89 -14.35
C PRO A 205 6.88 -11.37 -14.08
N PRO A 206 8.05 -10.72 -14.20
CA PRO A 206 9.38 -11.32 -14.28
C PRO A 206 9.83 -11.93 -12.92
N PRO A 207 10.74 -12.93 -12.95
CA PRO A 207 11.11 -13.70 -11.78
C PRO A 207 11.95 -12.90 -10.77
N GLU A 208 12.80 -11.99 -11.26
CA GLU A 208 13.70 -11.18 -10.43
C GLU A 208 13.01 -9.93 -9.91
N ARG A 209 12.97 -9.79 -8.59
CA ARG A 209 12.34 -8.67 -7.89
C ARG A 209 13.14 -8.29 -6.66
N ILE A 210 13.03 -7.02 -6.26
CA ILE A 210 13.37 -6.59 -4.91
C ILE A 210 12.09 -6.27 -4.13
N THR A 211 12.13 -6.35 -2.82
CA THR A 211 10.98 -6.10 -1.96
C THR A 211 11.39 -5.64 -0.58
N PHE A 212 10.58 -4.78 0.02
CA PHE A 212 10.61 -4.54 1.45
C PHE A 212 10.23 -5.81 2.19
N THR A 213 10.87 -6.00 3.33
CA THR A 213 10.61 -7.09 4.26
C THR A 213 9.46 -6.70 5.19
N PHE A 214 8.84 -7.68 5.86
CA PHE A 214 7.78 -7.38 6.84
C PHE A 214 8.21 -6.45 7.98
N PRO A 215 9.45 -6.54 8.53
CA PRO A 215 9.94 -5.54 9.47
C PRO A 215 9.75 -4.10 8.98
N VAL A 216 10.07 -3.80 7.72
CA VAL A 216 9.88 -2.47 7.14
C VAL A 216 8.40 -2.15 6.95
N ILE A 217 7.63 -3.05 6.33
CA ILE A 217 6.20 -2.84 6.08
C ILE A 217 5.46 -2.54 7.38
N ASN A 218 5.71 -3.32 8.42
CA ASN A 218 5.01 -3.22 9.71
C ASN A 218 5.56 -2.10 10.61
N SER A 219 6.62 -1.40 10.18
CA SER A 219 7.16 -0.23 10.88
C SER A 219 6.55 1.10 10.42
N ALA A 220 5.81 1.11 9.30
CA ALA A 220 5.21 2.31 8.75
C ALA A 220 4.15 2.93 9.68
N SER A 221 4.01 4.25 9.62
CA SER A 221 2.95 4.99 10.32
C SER A 221 1.56 4.59 9.81
N ASN A 222 1.45 4.36 8.49
CA ASN A 222 0.25 3.88 7.85
C ASN A 222 0.61 2.84 6.78
N VAL A 223 -0.16 1.77 6.72
CA VAL A 223 -0.16 0.81 5.62
C VAL A 223 -1.56 0.79 5.04
N ALA A 224 -1.68 1.02 3.73
CA ALA A 224 -2.95 0.84 3.03
C ALA A 224 -2.82 -0.24 1.97
N VAL A 225 -3.76 -1.20 1.99
CA VAL A 225 -3.76 -2.36 1.09
C VAL A 225 -4.97 -2.26 0.17
N LEU A 226 -4.71 -2.26 -1.14
CA LEU A 226 -5.74 -2.23 -2.17
C LEU A 226 -6.08 -3.66 -2.63
N VAL A 227 -7.37 -3.99 -2.62
CA VAL A 227 -7.88 -5.30 -3.03
C VAL A 227 -9.14 -5.14 -3.86
N THR A 228 -9.02 -5.30 -5.18
CA THR A 228 -10.14 -5.12 -6.13
C THR A 228 -10.36 -6.37 -6.99
N GLY A 229 -11.62 -6.73 -7.19
CA GLY A 229 -12.06 -7.81 -8.06
C GLY A 229 -12.31 -9.14 -7.31
N ALA A 230 -13.34 -9.86 -7.76
CA ALA A 230 -13.81 -11.09 -7.11
C ALA A 230 -12.75 -12.20 -7.00
N ALA A 231 -11.78 -12.23 -7.91
CA ALA A 231 -10.67 -13.20 -7.88
C ALA A 231 -9.80 -13.09 -6.61
N LYS A 232 -9.86 -11.95 -5.89
CA LYS A 232 -9.10 -11.71 -4.67
C LYS A 232 -9.91 -11.96 -3.39
N GLY A 233 -11.18 -12.34 -3.50
CA GLY A 233 -12.08 -12.43 -2.35
C GLY A 233 -11.65 -13.47 -1.31
N GLU A 234 -11.22 -14.65 -1.75
CA GLU A 234 -10.75 -15.70 -0.83
C GLU A 234 -9.48 -15.24 -0.07
N ALA A 235 -8.52 -14.63 -0.78
CA ALA A 235 -7.34 -14.06 -0.12
C ALA A 235 -7.69 -12.93 0.85
N LEU A 236 -8.67 -12.08 0.51
CA LEU A 236 -9.14 -11.03 1.40
C LEU A 236 -9.76 -11.59 2.68
N HIS A 237 -10.61 -12.61 2.56
CA HIS A 237 -11.17 -13.32 3.71
C HIS A 237 -10.07 -13.86 4.63
N LEU A 238 -9.08 -14.56 4.07
CA LEU A 238 -7.93 -15.07 4.83
C LEU A 238 -7.11 -13.96 5.51
N ALA A 239 -6.99 -12.79 4.87
CA ALA A 239 -6.22 -11.68 5.41
C ALA A 239 -6.93 -10.95 6.55
N VAL A 240 -8.25 -10.76 6.44
CA VAL A 240 -9.00 -9.79 7.25
C VAL A 240 -9.89 -10.43 8.32
N ASP A 241 -10.49 -11.59 8.04
CA ASP A 241 -11.43 -12.23 8.97
C ASP A 241 -10.73 -13.13 10.01
N ASP A 242 -11.50 -13.53 11.01
CA ASP A 242 -11.09 -14.49 12.03
C ASP A 242 -11.17 -15.91 11.46
N VAL A 243 -10.08 -16.36 10.84
CA VAL A 243 -9.98 -17.69 10.24
C VAL A 243 -9.49 -18.73 11.24
N GLU A 244 -9.79 -20.01 10.97
CA GLU A 244 -9.35 -21.14 11.78
C GLU A 244 -7.81 -21.18 11.91
N PRO A 245 -7.23 -21.59 13.05
CA PRO A 245 -5.78 -21.66 13.24
C PRO A 245 -5.02 -22.46 12.18
N GLU A 246 -5.66 -23.44 11.56
CA GLU A 246 -5.12 -24.32 10.52
C GLU A 246 -5.17 -23.70 9.12
N SER A 247 -5.76 -22.51 8.97
CA SER A 247 -5.86 -21.82 7.69
C SER A 247 -4.48 -21.45 7.15
N PRO A 248 -4.28 -21.44 5.82
CA PRO A 248 -3.01 -21.04 5.23
C PRO A 248 -2.61 -19.63 5.67
N LEU A 249 -1.38 -19.49 6.18
CA LEU A 249 -0.82 -18.17 6.45
C LEU A 249 -0.45 -17.51 5.13
N ILE A 250 -1.20 -16.47 4.76
CA ILE A 250 -0.92 -15.67 3.57
C ILE A 250 -0.16 -14.37 3.91
N PRO A 251 0.70 -13.87 3.02
CA PRO A 251 1.47 -12.64 3.24
C PRO A 251 0.62 -11.42 3.61
N GLY A 252 -0.57 -11.26 3.00
CA GLY A 252 -1.51 -10.19 3.33
C GLY A 252 -1.94 -10.19 4.81
N ARG A 253 -2.07 -11.35 5.45
CA ARG A 253 -2.39 -11.48 6.88
C ARG A 253 -1.21 -11.07 7.78
N MET A 254 0.02 -11.17 7.27
CA MET A 254 1.25 -10.80 7.98
C MET A 254 1.52 -9.29 7.97
N VAL A 255 0.77 -8.53 7.16
CA VAL A 255 0.73 -7.06 7.23
C VAL A 255 -0.01 -6.66 8.50
N HIS A 256 0.76 -6.28 9.51
CA HIS A 256 0.28 -5.95 10.84
C HIS A 256 1.18 -4.86 11.45
N PRO A 257 1.00 -3.59 11.04
CA PRO A 257 1.80 -2.50 11.57
C PRO A 257 1.54 -2.33 13.07
N THR A 258 2.55 -2.62 13.90
CA THR A 258 2.36 -2.78 15.36
C THR A 258 1.96 -1.47 16.06
N TYR A 259 2.50 -0.35 15.59
CA TYR A 259 2.22 0.99 16.11
C TYR A 259 1.64 1.94 15.05
N GLY A 260 1.39 1.41 13.85
CA GLY A 260 0.82 2.13 12.73
C GLY A 260 -0.67 1.83 12.55
N LYS A 261 -1.25 2.44 11.52
CA LYS A 261 -2.63 2.15 11.09
C LYS A 261 -2.61 1.25 9.87
N LEU A 262 -3.49 0.25 9.86
CA LEU A 262 -3.76 -0.59 8.69
C LEU A 262 -5.13 -0.22 8.12
N VAL A 263 -5.20 0.06 6.83
CA VAL A 263 -6.46 0.35 6.12
C VAL A 263 -6.57 -0.51 4.87
N TRP A 264 -7.69 -1.19 4.70
CA TRP A 264 -8.00 -2.00 3.53
C TRP A 264 -8.96 -1.24 2.62
N PHE A 265 -8.55 -0.98 1.38
CA PHE A 265 -9.36 -0.36 0.34
C PHE A 265 -9.87 -1.45 -0.60
N VAL A 266 -11.18 -1.68 -0.59
CA VAL A 266 -11.77 -2.88 -1.19
C VAL A 266 -12.98 -2.52 -2.06
N ASP A 267 -13.13 -3.19 -3.20
CA ASP A 267 -14.38 -3.12 -3.97
C ASP A 267 -15.38 -4.20 -3.54
N THR A 268 -16.67 -4.00 -3.80
CA THR A 268 -17.72 -4.98 -3.43
C THR A 268 -17.47 -6.37 -4.01
N ALA A 269 -16.84 -6.46 -5.19
CA ALA A 269 -16.48 -7.72 -5.81
C ALA A 269 -15.47 -8.51 -4.95
N ALA A 270 -14.38 -7.88 -4.50
CA ALA A 270 -13.41 -8.50 -3.60
C ALA A 270 -14.00 -8.76 -2.20
N ALA A 271 -14.87 -7.88 -1.71
CA ALA A 271 -15.51 -8.03 -0.40
C ALA A 271 -16.53 -9.18 -0.32
N SER A 272 -16.95 -9.76 -1.46
CA SER A 272 -18.02 -10.76 -1.56
C SER A 272 -17.81 -12.04 -0.73
N LYS A 273 -16.59 -12.30 -0.27
CA LYS A 273 -16.22 -13.47 0.56
C LYS A 273 -16.02 -13.15 2.04
N LEU A 274 -16.15 -11.89 2.43
CA LEU A 274 -15.96 -11.48 3.81
C LEU A 274 -17.11 -11.94 4.70
N GLU A 275 -16.76 -12.31 5.93
CA GLU A 275 -17.74 -12.63 6.95
C GLU A 275 -18.64 -11.43 7.24
N GLY A 276 -19.94 -11.69 7.20
CA GLY A 276 -20.96 -10.70 7.49
C GLY A 276 -21.21 -9.68 6.36
N PHE A 277 -20.64 -9.89 5.17
CA PHE A 277 -20.84 -8.99 4.02
C PHE A 277 -22.31 -8.81 3.66
N ASP A 278 -23.12 -9.87 3.70
CA ASP A 278 -24.56 -9.79 3.42
C ASP A 278 -25.34 -8.91 4.41
N PHE A 279 -24.91 -8.85 5.68
CA PHE A 279 -25.50 -7.96 6.68
C PHE A 279 -25.14 -6.49 6.40
N LEU A 280 -23.95 -6.26 5.87
CA LEU A 280 -23.49 -4.92 5.52
C LEU A 280 -24.23 -4.33 4.30
N LEU A 281 -24.73 -5.19 3.41
CA LEU A 281 -25.58 -4.81 2.29
C LEU A 281 -27.06 -4.63 2.69
N SER A 282 -27.53 -5.31 3.75
CA SER A 282 -28.95 -5.31 4.14
C SER A 282 -29.34 -4.26 5.19
N ASP A 283 -28.40 -3.70 5.95
CA ASP A 283 -28.62 -2.56 6.86
C ASP A 283 -28.71 -1.19 6.16
N GLN A 284 -28.93 -1.18 4.85
CA GLN A 284 -29.14 0.04 4.07
C GLN A 284 -30.62 0.47 4.19
N PRO A 285 -30.93 1.71 4.61
CA PRO A 285 -32.31 2.17 4.59
C PRO A 285 -32.80 2.15 3.13
N PHE A 286 -33.83 1.34 2.87
CA PHE A 286 -34.61 1.46 1.65
C PHE A 286 -35.07 2.93 1.52
N ALA A 287 -34.75 3.51 0.36
CA ALA A 287 -35.12 4.82 -0.19
C ALA A 287 -36.01 5.75 0.64
#